data_AF-A0AAV9VAX4-F1
#
_entry.id   AF-A0AAV9VAX4-F1
#
_cell.length_a   1.000
_cell.length_b   1.000
_cell.length_c   1.000
_cell.angle_alpha   90.00
_cell.angle_beta   90.00
_cell.angle_gamma   90.00
#
_symmetry.space_group_name_H-M   'P 1'
#
loop_
_entity.id
_entity.type
_entity.pdbx_description
1 polymer ?
#
loop_
_entity_poly.entity_id
_entity_poly.type
_entity_poly.pdbx_seq_one_letter_code
_entity_poly.pdbx_strand_id
1 'polypeptide(L)'
;MMPASNEDYYHSFDLNFRNLDTEEVLKLADTRLSDHQCRNLVVDFGRDNAFVGWDIGENQIGALKESWKNIGQCPKPPNARWIAVFDAYEQREFVNGLLEKYGISSRTRASLTSPRGRGNLEIVRKMWHWSSIEYDERFLILGVNTLHNIAPEEADDSKRKDIETPDEEKVSTRSQPKPWYKKFFRSRPPPNQTDELPLTSPNIPITPENRQSSVPRLPVTDSKRHRVSQYAQKKFQRESQSQGLRANKEYSLDQVDDIFDNAEDFNEDHYHPRMLRLWIWLIKLDDNTVITLHEPFPPFRQDVATYDKIWNTTSRVRRNMRMILKCLSSAGWSRSTNAPDAYNAELAMETGALIVRQTPDQACDLLFYYLFDDWYSTWGLTVDRAHPYTKKLSMMKNENPQLYHIDELHDIVRRLASLKRVYQSYELVLTRLLEENKHLPSAPEKKFGPLALTRFARLKHRITYLAIGEITEVEKEAQGLISLTFNRLNFREVQAVEKLSLLSITLVKFTIVFLPLSLITAYFSMDVEGITGKYKAVHFWGASGVSVFLTVIFLLCIGKLNKIMLGTKKARQERKLRMD
;
A
#
# COMPACT_ATOMS: atom_id res chain seq x y z
N MET A 1 55.05 18.20 -10.82
CA MET A 1 54.94 17.08 -11.78
C MET A 1 53.47 16.99 -12.14
N MET A 2 53.08 17.09 -13.42
CA MET A 2 51.66 16.93 -13.76
C MET A 2 51.26 15.45 -13.57
N PRO A 3 50.10 15.15 -12.96
CA PRO A 3 49.69 13.77 -12.69
C PRO A 3 49.47 13.02 -14.00
N ALA A 4 49.89 11.75 -14.05
CA ALA A 4 49.80 10.92 -15.25
C ALA A 4 48.37 10.38 -15.46
N SER A 5 47.66 10.11 -14.36
CA SER A 5 46.25 9.69 -14.35
C SER A 5 45.40 10.57 -13.43
N ASN A 6 44.08 10.51 -13.61
CA ASN A 6 43.14 11.17 -12.71
C ASN A 6 43.19 10.57 -11.29
N GLU A 7 43.53 9.28 -11.14
CA GLU A 7 43.72 8.68 -9.80
C GLU A 7 44.93 9.30 -9.11
N ASP A 8 46.06 9.43 -9.81
CA ASP A 8 47.26 10.11 -9.28
C ASP A 8 46.96 11.57 -8.89
N TYR A 9 46.08 12.23 -9.65
CA TYR A 9 45.61 13.57 -9.32
C TYR A 9 44.90 13.59 -7.97
N TYR A 10 43.92 12.73 -7.73
CA TYR A 10 43.22 12.68 -6.44
C TYR A 10 44.12 12.20 -5.31
N HIS A 11 45.00 11.23 -5.58
CA HIS A 11 45.99 10.75 -4.61
C HIS A 11 46.98 11.84 -4.19
N SER A 12 47.30 12.80 -5.06
CA SER A 12 48.15 13.95 -4.70
C SER A 12 47.55 14.86 -3.62
N PHE A 13 46.22 14.83 -3.45
CA PHE A 13 45.49 15.52 -2.39
C PHE A 13 45.11 14.59 -1.22
N ASP A 14 45.68 13.38 -1.12
CA ASP A 14 45.28 12.38 -0.10
C ASP A 14 43.81 11.94 -0.22
N LEU A 15 43.27 11.90 -1.45
CA LEU A 15 41.92 11.42 -1.74
C LEU A 15 41.98 10.07 -2.46
N ASN A 16 41.26 9.07 -1.93
CA ASN A 16 41.23 7.71 -2.47
C ASN A 16 40.13 7.52 -3.52
N PHE A 17 40.20 8.29 -4.62
CA PHE A 17 39.28 8.13 -5.74
C PHE A 17 39.75 7.01 -6.65
N ARG A 18 38.80 6.17 -7.08
CA ARG A 18 39.06 5.03 -7.96
C ARG A 18 38.25 5.15 -9.24
N ASN A 19 38.78 4.60 -10.33
CA ASN A 19 38.11 4.61 -11.62
C ASN A 19 36.83 3.74 -11.60
N LEU A 20 35.68 4.39 -11.60
CA LEU A 20 34.36 3.77 -11.60
C LEU A 20 34.05 3.02 -12.91
N ASP A 21 34.78 3.30 -13.99
CA ASP A 21 34.66 2.60 -15.26
C ASP A 21 35.27 1.19 -15.25
N THR A 22 35.86 0.76 -14.13
CA THR A 22 36.33 -0.62 -13.93
C THR A 22 35.23 -1.46 -13.28
N GLU A 23 34.95 -2.64 -13.83
CA GLU A 23 33.87 -3.53 -13.34
C GLU A 23 34.01 -3.88 -11.84
N GLU A 24 35.25 -4.09 -11.37
CA GLU A 24 35.53 -4.37 -9.96
C GLU A 24 35.18 -3.19 -9.04
N VAL A 25 35.55 -1.97 -9.45
CA VAL A 25 35.26 -0.75 -8.69
C VAL A 25 33.77 -0.46 -8.69
N LEU A 26 33.08 -0.69 -9.81
CA LEU A 26 31.63 -0.55 -9.89
C LEU A 26 30.90 -1.52 -8.95
N LYS A 27 31.31 -2.80 -8.93
CA LYS A 27 30.74 -3.80 -7.99
C LYS A 27 31.01 -3.41 -6.54
N LEU A 28 32.20 -2.91 -6.24
CA LEU A 28 32.54 -2.44 -4.89
C LEU A 28 31.69 -1.23 -4.48
N ALA A 29 31.51 -0.26 -5.37
CA ALA A 29 30.70 0.93 -5.11
C ALA A 29 29.20 0.58 -4.96
N ASP A 30 28.68 -0.37 -5.75
CA ASP A 30 27.31 -0.89 -5.61
C ASP A 30 27.10 -1.65 -4.28
N THR A 31 28.10 -2.42 -3.86
CA THR A 31 28.16 -3.09 -2.56
C THR A 31 28.14 -2.05 -1.43
N ARG A 32 28.95 -0.99 -1.54
CA ARG A 32 28.97 0.11 -0.56
C ARG A 32 27.64 0.85 -0.48
N LEU A 33 26.97 1.11 -1.60
CA LEU A 33 25.63 1.71 -1.58
C LEU A 33 24.58 0.81 -0.92
N SER A 34 24.75 -0.51 -0.98
CA SER A 34 23.86 -1.48 -0.33
C SER A 34 24.13 -1.63 1.17
N ASP A 35 25.29 -1.18 1.63
CA ASP A 35 25.65 -1.17 3.05
C ASP A 35 25.03 0.05 3.77
N HIS A 36 24.39 -0.20 4.91
CA HIS A 36 23.82 0.86 5.74
C HIS A 36 24.90 1.72 6.40
N GLN A 37 26.14 1.23 6.52
CA GLN A 37 27.26 1.93 7.17
C GLN A 37 27.96 2.95 6.27
N CYS A 38 27.70 2.91 4.96
CA CYS A 38 28.25 3.89 4.02
C CYS A 38 27.79 5.31 4.42
N ARG A 39 28.77 6.18 4.75
CA ARG A 39 28.55 7.53 5.24
C ARG A 39 28.36 8.51 4.09
N ASN A 40 29.23 8.47 3.09
CA ASN A 40 29.12 9.34 1.93
C ASN A 40 29.73 8.70 0.68
N LEU A 41 29.32 9.20 -0.48
CA LEU A 41 29.79 8.80 -1.80
C LEU A 41 29.97 10.06 -2.66
N VAL A 42 31.13 10.22 -3.27
CA VAL A 42 31.43 11.30 -4.23
C VAL A 42 31.77 10.66 -5.56
N VAL A 43 31.06 11.06 -6.62
CA VAL A 43 31.27 10.59 -7.98
C VAL A 43 31.55 11.78 -8.88
N ASP A 44 32.75 11.80 -9.44
CA ASP A 44 33.19 12.78 -10.44
C ASP A 44 33.12 12.11 -11.81
N PHE A 45 32.26 12.60 -12.69
CA PHE A 45 32.02 11.96 -13.98
C PHE A 45 32.05 12.96 -15.13
N GLY A 46 32.60 12.48 -16.24
CA GLY A 46 32.61 13.13 -17.54
C GLY A 46 32.07 12.18 -18.60
N ARG A 47 32.22 12.57 -19.87
CA ARG A 47 31.74 11.76 -21.01
C ARG A 47 32.41 10.38 -21.07
N ASP A 48 33.73 10.37 -20.87
CA ASP A 48 34.58 9.19 -21.14
C ASP A 48 35.29 8.66 -19.89
N ASN A 49 35.03 9.22 -18.72
CA ASN A 49 35.67 8.85 -17.47
C ASN A 49 34.74 9.08 -16.28
N ALA A 50 34.78 8.18 -15.31
CA ALA A 50 34.11 8.36 -14.02
C ALA A 50 35.00 7.89 -12.88
N PHE A 51 35.04 8.65 -11.80
CA PHE A 51 35.81 8.36 -10.60
C PHE A 51 34.92 8.44 -9.37
N VAL A 52 35.16 7.57 -8.40
CA VAL A 52 34.36 7.48 -7.19
C VAL A 52 35.24 7.43 -5.95
N GLY A 53 34.85 8.18 -4.92
CA GLY A 53 35.33 8.06 -3.56
C GLY A 53 34.15 7.79 -2.61
N TRP A 54 34.39 7.11 -1.50
CA TRP A 54 33.38 6.85 -0.47
C TRP A 54 33.99 7.00 0.92
N ASP A 55 33.13 7.23 1.90
CA ASP A 55 33.48 7.37 3.32
C ASP A 55 34.59 8.40 3.57
N ILE A 56 34.56 9.53 2.83
CA ILE A 56 35.51 10.63 2.96
C ILE A 56 35.35 11.27 4.34
N GLY A 57 36.45 11.39 5.08
CA GLY A 57 36.45 11.93 6.43
C GLY A 57 36.35 13.45 6.48
N GLU A 58 35.99 13.99 7.66
CA GLU A 58 35.91 15.44 7.89
C GLU A 58 37.27 16.13 7.71
N ASN A 59 38.35 15.47 8.09
CA ASN A 59 39.72 15.98 7.92
C ASN A 59 40.12 16.14 6.43
N GLN A 60 39.46 15.41 5.53
CA GLN A 60 39.75 15.43 4.09
C GLN A 60 38.92 16.47 3.33
N ILE A 61 38.01 17.21 3.98
CA ILE A 61 37.21 18.27 3.33
C ILE A 61 38.11 19.34 2.71
N GLY A 62 39.19 19.71 3.41
CA GLY A 62 40.16 20.71 2.92
C GLY A 62 40.79 20.28 1.61
N ALA A 63 41.31 19.05 1.58
CA ALA A 63 41.84 18.40 0.38
C ALA A 63 40.81 18.32 -0.75
N LEU A 64 39.57 17.94 -0.42
CA LEU A 64 38.47 17.87 -1.37
C LEU A 64 38.19 19.23 -2.03
N LYS A 65 38.07 20.30 -1.23
CA LYS A 65 37.91 21.67 -1.73
C LYS A 65 39.08 22.10 -2.61
N GLU A 66 40.31 21.75 -2.23
CA GLU A 66 41.52 22.12 -2.97
C GLU A 66 41.61 21.41 -4.32
N SER A 67 41.32 20.10 -4.36
CA SER A 67 41.22 19.35 -5.61
C SER A 67 40.17 19.97 -6.54
N TRP A 68 39.01 20.36 -6.03
CA TRP A 68 37.97 20.96 -6.88
C TRP A 68 38.36 22.34 -7.41
N LYS A 69 39.10 23.12 -6.62
CA LYS A 69 39.64 24.42 -7.06
C LYS A 69 40.69 24.25 -8.16
N ASN A 70 41.49 23.19 -8.08
CA ASN A 70 42.57 22.89 -9.03
C ASN A 70 42.17 21.87 -10.10
N ILE A 71 40.86 21.69 -10.35
CA ILE A 71 40.36 20.63 -11.23
C ILE A 71 40.86 20.76 -12.68
N GLY A 72 41.23 21.97 -13.12
CA GLY A 72 41.85 22.21 -14.43
C GLY A 72 43.23 21.58 -14.61
N GLN A 73 43.88 21.14 -13.52
CA GLN A 73 45.14 20.39 -13.55
C GLN A 73 44.90 18.87 -13.65
N CYS A 74 43.65 18.42 -13.56
CA CYS A 74 43.26 17.04 -13.74
C CYS A 74 43.40 16.67 -15.24
N PRO A 75 44.05 15.55 -15.60
CA PRO A 75 44.28 15.18 -17.00
C PRO A 75 42.99 15.10 -17.83
N LYS A 76 41.92 14.58 -17.22
CA LYS A 76 40.56 14.56 -17.80
C LYS A 76 39.57 15.14 -16.78
N PRO A 77 39.29 16.46 -16.82
CA PRO A 77 38.40 17.08 -15.84
C PRO A 77 36.98 16.51 -15.94
N PRO A 78 36.30 16.26 -14.81
CA PRO A 78 34.90 15.84 -14.80
C PRO A 78 33.98 16.97 -15.26
N ASN A 79 32.86 16.63 -15.88
CA ASN A 79 31.85 17.59 -16.33
C ASN A 79 30.85 17.92 -15.23
N ALA A 80 30.52 16.94 -14.40
CA ALA A 80 29.59 17.07 -13.30
C ALA A 80 30.01 16.20 -12.11
N ARG A 81 29.48 16.55 -10.95
CA ARG A 81 29.77 15.86 -9.68
C ARG A 81 28.49 15.48 -8.97
N TRP A 82 28.48 14.28 -8.41
CA TRP A 82 27.43 13.80 -7.52
C TRP A 82 28.01 13.53 -6.14
N ILE A 83 27.38 14.08 -5.10
CA ILE A 83 27.74 13.84 -3.71
C ILE A 83 26.51 13.31 -2.97
N ALA A 84 26.55 12.07 -2.50
CA ALA A 84 25.53 11.53 -1.62
C ALA A 84 26.06 11.47 -0.20
N VAL A 85 25.35 12.08 0.74
CA VAL A 85 25.63 12.02 2.19
C VAL A 85 24.48 11.29 2.86
N PHE A 86 24.81 10.20 3.54
CA PHE A 86 23.86 9.40 4.31
C PHE A 86 24.02 9.74 5.79
N ASP A 87 22.93 10.09 6.45
CA ASP A 87 22.97 10.67 7.80
C ASP A 87 23.75 11.99 7.84
N ALA A 88 23.09 13.05 7.34
CA ALA A 88 23.67 14.39 7.32
C ALA A 88 23.94 14.98 8.71
N TYR A 89 23.28 14.48 9.77
CA TYR A 89 23.45 14.99 11.13
C TYR A 89 24.79 14.55 11.74
N GLU A 90 25.14 13.27 11.56
CA GLU A 90 26.43 12.69 11.97
C GLU A 90 27.61 13.20 11.12
N GLN A 91 27.33 13.93 10.04
CA GLN A 91 28.32 14.51 9.12
C GLN A 91 28.12 16.03 8.97
N ARG A 92 27.61 16.69 10.01
CA ARG A 92 27.28 18.12 9.93
C ARG A 92 28.47 19.01 9.63
N GLU A 93 29.67 18.68 10.13
CA GLU A 93 30.89 19.44 9.84
C GLU A 93 31.30 19.29 8.38
N PHE A 94 31.18 18.06 7.85
CA PHE A 94 31.35 17.76 6.43
C PHE A 94 30.39 18.56 5.54
N VAL A 95 29.08 18.48 5.82
CA VAL A 95 28.06 19.18 5.04
C VAL A 95 28.23 20.69 5.14
N ASN A 96 28.47 21.23 6.34
CA ASN A 96 28.64 22.67 6.53
C ASN A 96 29.89 23.19 5.83
N GLY A 97 31.00 22.45 5.91
CA GLY A 97 32.23 22.80 5.21
C GLY A 97 32.02 22.83 3.70
N LEU A 98 31.31 21.86 3.15
CA LEU A 98 31.03 21.77 1.71
C LEU A 98 30.14 22.92 1.21
N LEU A 99 29.10 23.26 1.97
CA LEU A 99 28.10 24.27 1.57
C LEU A 99 28.54 25.72 1.83
N GLU A 100 29.53 25.95 2.69
CA GLU A 100 29.98 27.29 3.10
C GLU A 100 30.39 28.18 1.92
N LYS A 101 31.05 27.62 0.88
CA LYS A 101 31.53 28.41 -0.27
C LYS A 101 30.41 28.97 -1.16
N TYR A 102 29.20 28.43 -1.05
CA TYR A 102 28.07 28.79 -1.89
C TYR A 102 27.16 29.87 -1.28
N GLY A 103 27.49 30.37 -0.08
CA GLY A 103 26.74 31.46 0.56
C GLY A 103 25.40 31.04 1.16
N ILE A 104 25.15 29.74 1.34
CA ILE A 104 23.91 29.22 1.94
C ILE A 104 23.79 29.70 3.40
N SER A 105 22.63 30.26 3.74
CA SER A 105 22.38 30.83 5.06
C SER A 105 22.62 29.82 6.19
N SER A 106 23.08 30.28 7.36
CA SER A 106 23.27 29.41 8.53
C SER A 106 21.97 28.73 8.97
N ARG A 107 20.82 29.39 8.77
CA ARG A 107 19.50 28.81 9.04
C ARG A 107 19.21 27.62 8.09
N THR A 108 19.47 27.79 6.80
CA THR A 108 19.27 26.74 5.80
C THR A 108 20.22 25.58 6.04
N ARG A 109 21.50 25.84 6.35
CA ARG A 109 22.45 24.78 6.73
C ARG A 109 22.03 24.00 7.98
N ALA A 110 21.50 24.67 9.00
CA ALA A 110 20.94 24.03 10.19
C ALA A 110 19.69 23.18 9.88
N SER A 111 18.87 23.60 8.90
CA SER A 111 17.77 22.79 8.36
C SER A 111 18.27 21.49 7.71
N LEU A 112 19.26 21.62 6.81
CA LEU A 112 19.83 20.52 6.04
C LEU A 112 20.48 19.45 6.93
N THR A 113 21.03 19.86 8.07
CA THR A 113 21.74 19.01 9.04
C THR A 113 20.94 18.80 10.33
N SER A 114 19.61 18.91 10.29
CA SER A 114 18.79 18.74 11.49
C SER A 114 18.81 17.28 12.01
N PRO A 115 18.87 17.07 13.34
CA PRO A 115 18.78 15.73 13.91
C PRO A 115 17.37 15.16 13.72
N ARG A 116 17.27 13.82 13.73
CA ARG A 116 15.98 13.15 13.66
C ARG A 116 15.02 13.61 14.75
N GLY A 117 13.75 13.78 14.38
CA GLY A 117 12.68 14.13 15.33
C GLY A 117 12.79 15.51 15.96
N ARG A 118 13.70 16.38 15.49
CA ARG A 118 13.85 17.76 15.95
C ARG A 118 13.99 18.70 14.76
N GLY A 119 13.70 19.98 14.98
CA GLY A 119 13.84 21.02 13.96
C GLY A 119 12.99 20.71 12.72
N ASN A 120 13.59 20.82 11.53
CA ASN A 120 12.83 20.60 10.30
C ASN A 120 12.42 19.12 10.10
N LEU A 121 13.22 18.17 10.59
CA LEU A 121 12.83 16.76 10.57
C LEU A 121 11.65 16.44 11.50
N GLU A 122 11.38 17.25 12.52
CA GLU A 122 10.16 17.09 13.35
C GLU A 122 8.90 17.44 12.56
N ILE A 123 8.92 18.55 11.82
CA ILE A 123 7.81 18.97 10.96
C ILE A 123 7.56 17.91 9.89
N VAL A 124 8.63 17.46 9.24
CA VAL A 124 8.61 16.42 8.23
C VAL A 124 8.08 15.09 8.78
N ARG A 125 8.44 14.72 10.02
CA ARG A 125 7.91 13.52 10.69
C ARG A 125 6.41 13.63 10.97
N LYS A 126 5.93 14.81 11.38
CA LYS A 126 4.50 15.08 11.63
C LYS A 126 3.67 15.20 10.34
N MET A 127 4.29 15.62 9.23
CA MET A 127 3.61 15.87 7.96
C MET A 127 4.06 14.90 6.86
N TRP A 128 3.19 13.95 6.53
CA TRP A 128 3.43 12.98 5.46
C TRP A 128 3.60 13.60 4.05
N HIS A 129 3.11 14.81 3.84
CA HIS A 129 3.18 15.53 2.56
C HIS A 129 3.85 16.90 2.73
N TRP A 130 5.14 16.92 3.07
CA TRP A 130 5.93 18.15 3.16
C TRP A 130 6.84 18.29 1.94
N SER A 131 7.05 19.52 1.49
CA SER A 131 8.08 19.87 0.51
C SER A 131 8.61 21.27 0.82
N SER A 132 9.90 21.47 0.58
CA SER A 132 10.58 22.75 0.80
C SER A 132 11.39 23.04 -0.44
N ILE A 133 11.30 24.26 -0.96
CA ILE A 133 12.12 24.71 -2.07
C ILE A 133 12.73 26.06 -1.70
N GLU A 134 14.04 26.16 -1.89
CA GLU A 134 14.79 27.38 -1.69
C GLU A 134 15.73 27.52 -2.88
N TYR A 135 15.77 28.68 -3.48
CA TYR A 135 16.66 28.95 -4.61
C TYR A 135 17.31 30.31 -4.42
N ASP A 136 18.53 30.40 -4.94
CA ASP A 136 19.32 31.62 -4.98
C ASP A 136 20.17 31.60 -6.26
N GLU A 137 21.00 32.61 -6.48
CA GLU A 137 21.82 32.74 -7.67
C GLU A 137 22.84 31.62 -7.87
N ARG A 138 23.22 30.91 -6.80
CA ARG A 138 24.27 29.88 -6.79
C ARG A 138 23.76 28.47 -6.48
N PHE A 139 22.52 28.33 -6.03
CA PHE A 139 22.00 27.04 -5.60
C PHE A 139 20.49 26.92 -5.77
N LEU A 140 20.04 25.68 -5.92
CA LEU A 140 18.65 25.25 -5.79
C LEU A 140 18.63 24.11 -4.78
N ILE A 141 17.89 24.29 -3.69
CA ILE A 141 17.69 23.30 -2.63
C ILE A 141 16.23 22.85 -2.69
N LEU A 142 16.03 21.55 -2.86
CA LEU A 142 14.74 20.89 -2.84
C LEU A 142 14.71 19.84 -1.75
N GLY A 143 13.81 20.01 -0.78
CA GLY A 143 13.49 19.00 0.21
C GLY A 143 12.17 18.33 -0.11
N VAL A 144 12.17 16.99 -0.18
CA VAL A 144 10.96 16.20 -0.43
C VAL A 144 10.95 14.90 0.40
N ASN A 145 9.75 14.40 0.68
CA ASN A 145 9.58 13.04 1.18
C ASN A 145 9.77 12.06 0.04
N THR A 146 10.52 10.97 0.24
CA THR A 146 10.55 9.78 -0.63
C THR A 146 9.81 8.65 0.06
N LEU A 147 9.06 7.85 -0.72
CA LEU A 147 8.30 6.71 -0.22
C LEU A 147 8.88 5.42 -0.78
N HIS A 148 9.26 4.50 0.09
CA HIS A 148 9.85 3.22 -0.29
C HIS A 148 8.95 2.06 0.14
N ASN A 149 8.55 1.23 -0.83
CA ASN A 149 7.87 -0.02 -0.53
C ASN A 149 8.92 -1.07 -0.10
N ILE A 150 8.83 -1.54 1.14
CA ILE A 150 9.73 -2.54 1.75
C ILE A 150 9.04 -3.91 1.85
N ALA A 151 7.75 -4.02 1.53
CA ALA A 151 7.06 -5.31 1.53
C ALA A 151 7.80 -6.30 0.61
N PRO A 152 8.08 -7.54 1.05
CA PRO A 152 8.67 -8.55 0.18
C PRO A 152 7.83 -8.65 -1.10
N GLU A 153 8.46 -8.68 -2.27
CA GLU A 153 7.73 -9.09 -3.48
C GLU A 153 7.11 -10.46 -3.15
N GLU A 154 5.78 -10.57 -3.28
CA GLU A 154 5.12 -11.87 -3.23
C GLU A 154 5.91 -12.75 -4.20
N ALA A 155 6.52 -13.83 -3.71
CA ALA A 155 7.20 -14.78 -4.57
C ALA A 155 6.15 -15.22 -5.60
N ASP A 156 6.28 -14.72 -6.81
CA ASP A 156 5.40 -15.02 -7.92
C ASP A 156 5.65 -16.49 -8.26
N ASP A 157 4.95 -17.39 -7.57
CA ASP A 157 5.02 -18.85 -7.73
C ASP A 157 4.66 -19.26 -9.18
N SER A 158 4.24 -18.32 -10.03
CA SER A 158 4.10 -18.52 -11.47
C SER A 158 5.45 -18.70 -12.18
N LYS A 159 6.52 -18.00 -11.77
CA LYS A 159 7.84 -18.09 -12.44
C LYS A 159 8.67 -19.30 -12.07
N ARG A 160 8.32 -20.01 -10.99
CA ARG A 160 9.00 -21.26 -10.57
C ARG A 160 8.56 -22.49 -11.36
N LYS A 161 7.48 -22.42 -12.15
CA LYS A 161 7.04 -23.56 -12.97
C LYS A 161 7.75 -23.70 -14.30
N ASP A 162 8.47 -22.67 -14.75
CA ASP A 162 9.05 -22.65 -16.10
C ASP A 162 10.55 -22.98 -16.13
N ILE A 163 11.12 -23.42 -15.00
CA ILE A 163 12.51 -23.90 -14.91
C ILE A 163 12.54 -25.27 -14.22
N GLU A 164 11.94 -26.27 -14.87
CA GLU A 164 12.36 -27.65 -14.70
C GLU A 164 12.78 -28.16 -16.09
N THR A 165 14.08 -28.44 -16.24
CA THR A 165 14.67 -29.03 -17.44
C THR A 165 14.09 -30.42 -17.70
N PRO A 166 13.95 -30.83 -18.97
CA PRO A 166 13.46 -32.16 -19.32
C PRO A 166 14.58 -33.20 -19.17
N ASP A 167 14.25 -34.29 -18.48
CA ASP A 167 14.64 -35.68 -18.75
C ASP A 167 15.04 -36.46 -17.49
N GLU A 168 14.20 -37.43 -17.10
CA GLU A 168 14.56 -38.86 -17.11
C GLU A 168 13.35 -39.70 -16.63
N GLU A 169 12.88 -40.58 -17.52
CA GLU A 169 11.89 -41.61 -17.24
C GLU A 169 12.30 -42.52 -16.08
N LYS A 170 11.47 -42.63 -15.02
CA LYS A 170 11.38 -43.87 -14.23
C LYS A 170 9.95 -44.21 -13.83
N VAL A 171 9.42 -45.17 -14.60
CA VAL A 171 8.68 -46.37 -14.18
C VAL A 171 7.53 -46.19 -13.17
N SER A 172 6.33 -46.30 -13.72
CA SER A 172 5.06 -46.47 -13.03
C SER A 172 5.01 -47.74 -12.17
N THR A 173 4.63 -47.60 -10.90
CA THR A 173 4.13 -48.71 -10.08
C THR A 173 2.80 -48.36 -9.42
N ARG A 174 1.75 -48.92 -10.04
CA ARG A 174 0.53 -49.50 -9.45
C ARG A 174 -0.08 -48.82 -8.20
N SER A 175 -1.21 -48.15 -8.45
CA SER A 175 -2.20 -47.77 -7.44
C SER A 175 -2.96 -48.99 -6.87
N GLN A 176 -3.09 -49.00 -5.54
CA GLN A 176 -3.97 -49.91 -4.78
C GLN A 176 -5.46 -49.54 -4.98
N PRO A 177 -6.38 -50.51 -5.11
CA PRO A 177 -7.80 -50.23 -5.28
C PRO A 177 -8.47 -49.83 -3.96
N LYS A 178 -9.20 -48.70 -3.95
CA LYS A 178 -10.02 -48.28 -2.79
C LYS A 178 -11.29 -49.16 -2.68
N PRO A 179 -11.70 -49.56 -1.46
CA PRO A 179 -12.80 -50.51 -1.26
C PRO A 179 -14.20 -49.96 -1.58
N TRP A 180 -15.07 -50.89 -1.97
CA TRP A 180 -16.36 -50.76 -2.64
C TRP A 180 -17.55 -50.16 -1.83
N TYR A 181 -17.40 -49.92 -0.52
CA TYR A 181 -18.52 -49.49 0.35
C TYR A 181 -18.75 -47.97 0.43
N LYS A 182 -17.92 -47.13 -0.23
CA LYS A 182 -18.16 -45.67 -0.35
C LYS A 182 -19.17 -45.28 -1.44
N LYS A 183 -19.87 -46.24 -2.05
CA LYS A 183 -20.90 -45.98 -3.09
C LYS A 183 -22.31 -45.67 -2.55
N PHE A 184 -22.57 -45.79 -1.25
CA PHE A 184 -23.92 -45.64 -0.69
C PHE A 184 -24.26 -44.28 -0.04
N PHE A 185 -23.31 -43.35 0.07
CA PHE A 185 -23.59 -41.98 0.55
C PHE A 185 -22.98 -40.93 -0.39
N ARG A 186 -23.70 -40.65 -1.48
CA ARG A 186 -23.57 -39.40 -2.26
C ARG A 186 -24.95 -38.78 -2.40
N SER A 187 -25.17 -37.68 -1.68
CA SER A 187 -26.30 -36.78 -1.91
C SER A 187 -26.13 -36.10 -3.28
N ARG A 188 -27.25 -35.98 -3.99
CA ARG A 188 -27.39 -35.49 -5.37
C ARG A 188 -26.93 -34.04 -5.55
N PRO A 189 -26.43 -33.66 -6.73
CA PRO A 189 -26.26 -32.24 -7.11
C PRO A 189 -27.63 -31.58 -7.36
N PRO A 190 -27.76 -30.26 -7.17
CA PRO A 190 -28.98 -29.52 -7.55
C PRO A 190 -29.10 -29.40 -9.08
N PRO A 191 -30.32 -29.25 -9.63
CA PRO A 191 -30.53 -29.20 -11.07
C PRO A 191 -30.11 -27.85 -11.67
N ASN A 192 -29.56 -27.91 -12.88
CA ASN A 192 -29.36 -26.77 -13.77
C ASN A 192 -30.70 -26.05 -14.00
N GLN A 193 -30.75 -24.77 -13.67
CA GLN A 193 -31.76 -23.85 -14.16
C GLN A 193 -31.05 -22.69 -14.87
N THR A 194 -31.10 -22.73 -16.19
CA THR A 194 -30.80 -21.61 -17.08
C THR A 194 -31.93 -20.60 -16.92
N ASP A 195 -31.67 -19.46 -16.28
CA ASP A 195 -32.52 -18.27 -16.41
C ASP A 195 -31.67 -17.15 -17.01
N GLU A 196 -31.83 -16.97 -18.32
CA GLU A 196 -31.51 -15.74 -19.01
C GLU A 196 -32.35 -14.61 -18.39
N LEU A 197 -31.70 -13.55 -17.90
CA LEU A 197 -32.38 -12.32 -17.51
C LEU A 197 -32.71 -11.53 -18.78
N PRO A 198 -33.97 -11.12 -19.04
CA PRO A 198 -34.25 -10.17 -20.10
C PRO A 198 -33.73 -8.79 -19.68
N LEU A 199 -32.76 -8.29 -20.44
CA LEU A 199 -32.49 -6.86 -20.57
C LEU A 199 -33.77 -6.20 -21.09
N THR A 200 -34.43 -5.38 -20.26
CA THR A 200 -35.18 -4.16 -20.61
C THR A 200 -36.04 -3.73 -19.42
N SER A 201 -35.59 -2.70 -18.70
CA SER A 201 -36.48 -1.90 -17.85
C SER A 201 -36.86 -0.63 -18.62
N PRO A 202 -38.15 -0.25 -18.72
CA PRO A 202 -38.53 1.03 -19.31
C PRO A 202 -38.16 2.19 -18.38
N ASN A 203 -37.74 3.31 -18.98
CA ASN A 203 -37.44 4.57 -18.30
C ASN A 203 -38.64 5.05 -17.47
N ILE A 204 -38.43 5.28 -16.18
CA ILE A 204 -39.36 6.03 -15.33
C ILE A 204 -38.77 7.43 -15.10
N PRO A 205 -39.47 8.51 -15.46
CA PRO A 205 -39.01 9.87 -15.23
C PRO A 205 -39.09 10.22 -13.73
N ILE A 206 -38.04 10.87 -13.22
CA ILE A 206 -37.96 11.37 -11.84
C ILE A 206 -38.52 12.79 -11.82
N THR A 207 -39.70 13.00 -11.24
CA THR A 207 -40.23 14.33 -10.93
C THR A 207 -39.73 14.77 -9.56
N PRO A 208 -39.15 15.99 -9.41
CA PRO A 208 -38.65 16.46 -8.12
C PRO A 208 -39.73 17.27 -7.42
N GLU A 209 -40.29 16.77 -6.32
CA GLU A 209 -41.04 17.67 -5.42
C GLU A 209 -41.00 17.21 -3.95
N ASN A 210 -40.45 18.13 -3.14
CA ASN A 210 -40.72 18.42 -1.73
C ASN A 210 -40.92 17.25 -0.76
N ARG A 211 -39.85 16.95 -0.01
CA ARG A 211 -39.99 16.61 1.42
C ARG A 211 -39.07 17.44 2.29
N GLN A 212 -39.69 18.40 2.97
CA GLN A 212 -39.19 19.03 4.18
C GLN A 212 -39.01 17.98 5.30
N SER A 213 -37.90 18.16 6.03
CA SER A 213 -37.70 17.91 7.47
C SER A 213 -38.30 16.64 8.12
N SER A 214 -37.42 15.74 8.54
CA SER A 214 -37.19 15.50 9.99
C SER A 214 -36.05 14.48 10.17
N VAL A 215 -34.92 14.98 10.66
CA VAL A 215 -33.79 14.16 11.11
C VAL A 215 -34.13 13.62 12.50
N PRO A 216 -34.09 12.31 12.77
CA PRO A 216 -34.05 11.82 14.14
C PRO A 216 -32.60 11.93 14.64
N ARG A 217 -32.33 12.90 15.52
CA ARG A 217 -31.14 12.88 16.38
C ARG A 217 -31.31 11.76 17.39
N LEU A 218 -30.44 10.75 17.35
CA LEU A 218 -30.32 9.78 18.44
C LEU A 218 -29.48 10.38 19.59
N PRO A 219 -29.80 10.06 20.86
CA PRO A 219 -29.11 10.60 22.01
C PRO A 219 -27.70 10.02 22.15
N VAL A 220 -26.74 10.91 22.41
CA VAL A 220 -25.35 10.55 22.76
C VAL A 220 -25.38 9.80 24.08
N THR A 221 -24.98 8.52 24.06
CA THR A 221 -24.63 7.78 25.29
C THR A 221 -23.18 7.35 25.19
N ASP A 222 -22.39 7.81 26.14
CA ASP A 222 -20.92 7.78 26.21
C ASP A 222 -20.32 6.38 26.49
N SER A 223 -21.03 5.29 26.20
CA SER A 223 -20.67 3.95 26.69
C SER A 223 -19.93 3.06 25.68
N LYS A 224 -19.79 3.48 24.42
CA LYS A 224 -19.14 2.65 23.37
C LYS A 224 -17.62 2.83 23.28
N ARG A 225 -17.09 3.99 23.68
CA ARG A 225 -15.64 4.26 23.61
C ARG A 225 -14.82 3.44 24.62
N HIS A 226 -15.44 2.99 25.72
CA HIS A 226 -14.78 2.23 26.79
C HIS A 226 -14.72 0.71 26.56
N ARG A 227 -15.54 0.14 25.64
CA ARG A 227 -15.48 -1.30 25.31
C ARG A 227 -14.45 -1.63 24.22
N VAL A 228 -14.15 -0.67 23.35
CA VAL A 228 -13.18 -0.84 22.26
C VAL A 228 -11.75 -0.94 22.82
N SER A 229 -11.43 -0.20 23.89
CA SER A 229 -10.12 -0.30 24.57
C SER A 229 -9.90 -1.65 25.25
N GLN A 230 -10.93 -2.22 25.89
CA GLN A 230 -10.84 -3.52 26.56
C GLN A 230 -10.72 -4.69 25.58
N TYR A 231 -11.32 -4.59 24.38
CA TYR A 231 -11.19 -5.63 23.35
C TYR A 231 -9.79 -5.62 22.72
N ALA A 232 -9.22 -4.43 22.49
CA ALA A 232 -7.84 -4.29 22.03
C ALA A 232 -6.83 -4.84 23.07
N GLN A 233 -7.01 -4.52 24.36
CA GLN A 233 -6.16 -5.04 25.45
C GLN A 233 -6.27 -6.56 25.63
N LYS A 234 -7.46 -7.15 25.43
CA LYS A 234 -7.64 -8.60 25.47
C LYS A 234 -7.04 -9.36 24.28
N LYS A 235 -6.90 -8.71 23.12
CA LYS A 235 -6.19 -9.30 21.96
C LYS A 235 -4.69 -9.42 22.23
N PHE A 236 -4.07 -8.36 22.77
CA PHE A 236 -2.66 -8.36 23.17
C PHE A 236 -2.34 -9.41 24.26
N GLN A 237 -3.25 -9.66 25.21
CA GLN A 237 -3.05 -10.70 26.23
C GLN A 237 -3.25 -12.14 25.73
N ARG A 238 -3.95 -12.35 24.61
CA ARG A 238 -4.17 -13.70 24.05
C ARG A 238 -3.01 -14.16 23.16
N GLU A 239 -2.34 -13.24 22.48
CA GLU A 239 -1.21 -13.56 21.58
C GLU A 239 0.08 -13.92 22.36
N SER A 240 0.20 -13.53 23.63
CA SER A 240 1.35 -13.91 24.47
C SER A 240 1.29 -15.33 25.06
N GLN A 241 0.18 -16.05 24.90
CA GLN A 241 -0.02 -17.37 25.53
C GLN A 241 -0.14 -18.56 24.57
N SER A 242 -0.16 -18.37 23.25
CA SER A 242 -0.24 -19.49 22.29
C SER A 242 1.10 -19.74 21.59
N GLN A 243 2.07 -20.29 22.32
CA GLN A 243 3.15 -21.07 21.70
C GLN A 243 2.65 -22.49 21.46
N GLY A 244 2.68 -22.92 20.19
CA GLY A 244 2.58 -24.32 19.79
C GLY A 244 1.29 -24.69 19.07
N LEU A 245 1.28 -24.59 17.74
CA LEU A 245 1.05 -25.69 16.80
C LEU A 245 1.09 -25.14 15.36
N ARG A 246 1.92 -25.76 14.51
CA ARG A 246 2.00 -25.46 13.07
C ARG A 246 0.71 -25.88 12.35
N ALA A 247 0.03 -24.93 11.71
CA ALA A 247 -0.93 -25.19 10.63
C ALA A 247 -1.12 -23.92 9.79
N ASN A 248 -1.01 -24.07 8.46
CA ASN A 248 -1.40 -23.16 7.37
C ASN A 248 -1.10 -21.67 7.56
N LYS A 249 -0.01 -21.23 6.92
CA LYS A 249 0.38 -19.84 6.80
C LYS A 249 -0.55 -19.13 5.80
N GLU A 250 -1.72 -18.72 6.28
CA GLU A 250 -2.52 -17.68 5.64
C GLU A 250 -1.71 -16.38 5.75
N TYR A 251 -1.11 -15.96 4.64
CA TYR A 251 -0.37 -14.69 4.58
C TYR A 251 -1.38 -13.54 4.64
N SER A 252 -1.66 -13.06 5.85
CA SER A 252 -2.21 -11.72 6.02
C SER A 252 -1.14 -10.71 5.63
N LEU A 253 -1.54 -9.66 4.91
CA LEU A 253 -0.77 -8.43 4.70
C LEU A 253 -0.28 -7.78 6.03
N ASP A 254 -0.71 -8.30 7.18
CA ASP A 254 -0.32 -7.88 8.53
C ASP A 254 1.01 -8.47 9.04
N GLN A 255 1.63 -9.44 8.35
CA GLN A 255 2.96 -9.97 8.69
C GLN A 255 4.11 -9.24 7.95
N VAL A 256 4.05 -7.91 7.84
CA VAL A 256 5.24 -7.15 7.48
C VAL A 256 6.10 -7.10 8.74
N ASP A 257 7.16 -7.90 8.78
CA ASP A 257 8.23 -7.81 9.77
C ASP A 257 8.73 -6.35 9.82
N ASP A 258 8.26 -5.50 10.74
CA ASP A 258 8.75 -4.11 10.81
C ASP A 258 10.23 -4.15 11.25
N ILE A 259 11.18 -4.26 10.34
CA ILE A 259 12.62 -4.36 10.67
C ILE A 259 13.12 -3.14 11.50
N PHE A 260 12.31 -2.09 11.58
CA PHE A 260 12.55 -0.87 12.33
C PHE A 260 11.78 -0.82 13.65
N ASP A 261 12.38 -0.19 14.67
CA ASP A 261 11.79 0.07 15.98
C ASP A 261 10.89 1.29 15.90
N ASN A 262 9.77 1.08 15.22
CA ASN A 262 8.83 2.10 14.78
C ASN A 262 7.62 2.21 15.73
N ALA A 263 7.76 1.69 16.96
CA ALA A 263 6.69 1.52 17.93
C ALA A 263 6.02 2.82 18.41
N GLU A 264 6.47 3.99 17.99
CA GLU A 264 5.77 5.27 18.24
C GLU A 264 5.32 5.94 16.92
N ASP A 265 5.99 5.68 15.79
CA ASP A 265 5.70 6.31 14.49
C ASP A 265 4.47 5.75 13.78
N PHE A 266 4.05 4.54 14.16
CA PHE A 266 2.89 3.85 13.57
C PHE A 266 1.75 3.66 14.58
N ASN A 267 1.97 4.04 15.84
CA ASN A 267 1.22 3.49 16.96
C ASN A 267 0.00 4.30 17.37
N GLU A 268 -0.14 5.54 16.89
CA GLU A 268 -1.32 6.36 17.23
C GLU A 268 -2.35 6.44 16.09
N ASP A 269 -1.96 6.23 14.84
CA ASP A 269 -2.79 6.65 13.72
C ASP A 269 -2.66 5.69 12.50
N HIS A 270 -3.68 4.85 12.27
CA HIS A 270 -3.81 3.88 11.16
C HIS A 270 -3.88 4.54 9.74
N TYR A 271 -3.47 5.80 9.60
CA TYR A 271 -3.76 6.69 8.47
C TYR A 271 -2.68 6.69 7.39
N HIS A 272 -1.56 5.99 7.62
CA HIS A 272 -0.37 6.07 6.78
C HIS A 272 -0.19 4.84 5.87
N PRO A 273 0.17 5.02 4.59
CA PRO A 273 0.60 3.94 3.71
C PRO A 273 1.65 3.05 4.38
N ARG A 274 1.59 1.74 4.16
CA ARG A 274 2.61 0.77 4.63
C ARG A 274 3.89 0.89 3.77
N MET A 275 4.54 2.06 3.84
CA MET A 275 5.76 2.42 3.11
C MET A 275 6.70 3.14 4.07
N LEU A 276 8.00 2.97 3.88
CA LEU A 276 8.98 3.75 4.59
C LEU A 276 9.09 5.14 3.95
N ARG A 277 8.74 6.17 4.72
CA ARG A 277 8.95 7.56 4.34
C ARG A 277 10.30 8.04 4.85
N LEU A 278 11.14 8.53 3.95
CA LEU A 278 12.40 9.19 4.28
C LEU A 278 12.41 10.60 3.72
N TRP A 279 13.10 11.51 4.39
CA TRP A 279 13.36 12.84 3.88
C TRP A 279 14.66 12.87 3.09
N ILE A 280 14.63 13.54 1.94
CA ILE A 280 15.84 13.82 1.15
C ILE A 280 15.91 15.29 0.81
N TRP A 281 17.13 15.85 0.89
CA TRP A 281 17.46 17.12 0.27
C TRP A 281 18.23 16.87 -1.02
N LEU A 282 17.76 17.42 -2.13
CA LEU A 282 18.48 17.52 -3.39
C LEU A 282 18.95 18.96 -3.58
N ILE A 283 20.25 19.14 -3.76
CA ILE A 283 20.87 20.46 -3.90
C ILE A 283 21.59 20.49 -5.23
N LYS A 284 21.18 21.38 -6.13
CA LYS A 284 21.92 21.71 -7.35
C LYS A 284 22.73 22.98 -7.09
N LEU A 285 23.99 22.96 -7.50
CA LEU A 285 24.91 24.09 -7.36
C LEU A 285 25.25 24.69 -8.74
N ASP A 286 25.94 25.83 -8.71
CA ASP A 286 26.42 26.56 -9.89
C ASP A 286 27.62 25.87 -10.57
N ASP A 287 28.43 25.10 -9.84
CA ASP A 287 29.61 24.40 -10.35
C ASP A 287 29.34 22.98 -10.89
N ASN A 288 28.13 22.72 -11.41
CA ASN A 288 27.69 21.39 -11.88
C ASN A 288 27.77 20.26 -10.84
N THR A 289 27.70 20.62 -9.55
CA THR A 289 27.60 19.66 -8.45
C THR A 289 26.14 19.44 -8.04
N VAL A 290 25.74 18.19 -7.89
CA VAL A 290 24.48 17.78 -7.25
C VAL A 290 24.79 17.08 -5.94
N ILE A 291 24.21 17.54 -4.85
CA ILE A 291 24.33 16.94 -3.52
C ILE A 291 22.99 16.34 -3.12
N THR A 292 23.00 15.11 -2.63
CA THR A 292 21.85 14.49 -1.98
C THR A 292 22.15 14.23 -0.51
N LEU A 293 21.33 14.79 0.37
CA LEU A 293 21.42 14.57 1.81
C LEU A 293 20.25 13.69 2.22
N HIS A 294 20.56 12.51 2.76
CA HIS A 294 19.55 11.53 3.14
C HIS A 294 19.32 11.56 4.65
N GLU A 295 18.05 11.53 5.04
CA GLU A 295 17.68 11.17 6.40
C GLU A 295 18.25 9.78 6.74
N PRO A 296 18.76 9.58 7.97
CA PRO A 296 19.23 8.26 8.38
C PRO A 296 18.13 7.18 8.29
N PHE A 297 18.48 5.90 8.44
CA PHE A 297 17.47 4.83 8.59
C PHE A 297 16.89 4.79 10.00
N PRO A 298 15.56 4.61 10.18
CA PRO A 298 15.01 4.45 11.53
C PRO A 298 15.77 3.37 12.31
N PRO A 299 15.81 3.44 13.65
CA PRO A 299 16.53 2.46 14.44
C PRO A 299 16.10 1.04 14.07
N PHE A 300 17.07 0.16 13.83
CA PHE A 300 16.79 -1.24 13.50
C PHE A 300 16.43 -2.02 14.77
N ARG A 301 15.37 -2.81 14.70
CA ARG A 301 14.94 -3.71 15.78
C ARG A 301 15.96 -4.83 15.96
N GLN A 302 16.67 -4.84 17.09
CA GLN A 302 17.76 -5.79 17.32
C GLN A 302 17.32 -7.26 17.31
N ASP A 303 16.05 -7.53 17.60
CA ASP A 303 15.44 -8.86 17.63
C ASP A 303 15.11 -9.41 16.22
N VAL A 304 14.84 -8.54 15.25
CA VAL A 304 14.41 -8.93 13.88
C VAL A 304 15.46 -8.60 12.81
N ALA A 305 16.30 -7.60 13.04
CA ALA A 305 17.22 -7.04 12.05
C ALA A 305 18.48 -7.90 11.87
N THR A 306 18.34 -9.00 11.12
CA THR A 306 19.48 -9.76 10.58
C THR A 306 20.22 -8.93 9.53
N TYR A 307 21.54 -9.14 9.40
CA TYR A 307 22.38 -8.49 8.37
C TYR A 307 21.75 -8.54 6.97
N ASP A 308 21.29 -9.71 6.52
CA ASP A 308 20.66 -9.89 5.20
C ASP A 308 19.38 -9.06 5.03
N LYS A 309 18.57 -8.93 6.09
CA LYS A 309 17.34 -8.13 6.07
C LYS A 309 17.67 -6.63 5.97
N ILE A 310 18.66 -6.17 6.73
CA ILE A 310 19.13 -4.78 6.67
C ILE A 310 19.68 -4.49 5.29
N TRP A 311 20.58 -5.35 4.79
CA TRP A 311 21.17 -5.26 3.46
C TRP A 311 20.10 -5.15 2.37
N ASN A 312 19.15 -6.10 2.32
CA ASN A 312 18.08 -6.09 1.33
C ASN A 312 17.20 -4.84 1.44
N THR A 313 16.93 -4.37 2.66
CA THR A 313 16.15 -3.14 2.89
C THR A 313 16.91 -1.91 2.39
N THR A 314 18.19 -1.76 2.72
CA THR A 314 19.05 -0.67 2.27
C THR A 314 19.21 -0.69 0.75
N SER A 315 19.48 -1.87 0.16
CA SER A 315 19.54 -2.08 -1.29
C SER A 315 18.26 -1.65 -2.01
N ARG A 316 17.08 -1.86 -1.41
CA ARG A 316 15.79 -1.44 -1.97
C ARG A 316 15.56 0.06 -1.86
N VAL A 317 15.84 0.64 -0.69
CA VAL A 317 15.71 2.09 -0.47
C VAL A 317 16.64 2.88 -1.41
N ARG A 318 17.87 2.40 -1.60
CA ARG A 318 18.89 3.02 -2.47
C ARG A 318 18.88 2.46 -3.90
N ARG A 319 17.85 1.72 -4.33
CA ARG A 319 17.79 1.07 -5.65
C ARG A 319 17.96 2.06 -6.80
N ASN A 320 17.31 3.22 -6.74
CA ASN A 320 17.45 4.27 -7.75
C ASN A 320 18.90 4.80 -7.83
N MET A 321 19.52 5.06 -6.68
CA MET A 321 20.91 5.54 -6.62
C MET A 321 21.90 4.52 -7.18
N ARG A 322 21.71 3.23 -6.87
CA ARG A 322 22.50 2.13 -7.43
C ARG A 322 22.37 2.04 -8.94
N MET A 323 21.16 2.22 -9.46
CA MET A 323 20.91 2.27 -10.90
C MET A 323 21.65 3.45 -11.55
N ILE A 324 21.50 4.65 -10.99
CA ILE A 324 22.19 5.86 -11.48
C ILE A 324 23.71 5.65 -11.47
N LEU A 325 24.27 5.09 -10.39
CA LEU A 325 25.69 4.79 -10.30
C LEU A 325 26.18 3.87 -11.44
N LYS A 326 25.42 2.83 -11.78
CA LYS A 326 25.71 1.97 -12.93
C LYS A 326 25.70 2.74 -14.24
N CYS A 327 24.72 3.62 -14.45
CA CYS A 327 24.61 4.43 -15.67
C CYS A 327 25.70 5.49 -15.79
N LEU A 328 26.29 5.93 -14.68
CA LEU A 328 27.43 6.83 -14.67
C LEU A 328 28.75 6.12 -15.03
N SER A 329 28.81 4.78 -14.99
CA SER A 329 29.98 3.96 -15.36
C SER A 329 29.88 3.42 -16.78
N SER A 330 31.00 3.31 -17.49
CA SER A 330 31.04 2.60 -18.78
C SER A 330 31.04 1.07 -18.62
N ALA A 331 31.50 0.54 -17.47
CA ALA A 331 31.41 -0.87 -17.12
C ALA A 331 30.01 -1.31 -16.69
N GLY A 332 29.14 -0.35 -16.30
CA GLY A 332 27.75 -0.61 -15.96
C GLY A 332 26.88 -0.97 -17.17
N TRP A 333 27.45 -0.98 -18.38
CA TRP A 333 26.75 -1.42 -19.57
C TRP A 333 26.31 -2.89 -19.47
N SER A 334 25.00 -3.09 -19.34
CA SER A 334 24.36 -4.35 -19.72
C SER A 334 24.60 -4.59 -21.20
N ARG A 335 25.65 -5.34 -21.53
CA ARG A 335 25.84 -5.90 -22.87
C ARG A 335 24.67 -6.85 -23.14
N SER A 336 23.67 -6.35 -23.88
CA SER A 336 22.77 -7.11 -24.74
C SER A 336 22.47 -8.54 -24.26
N THR A 337 21.48 -8.72 -23.38
CA THR A 337 20.71 -9.96 -23.43
C THR A 337 19.96 -9.97 -24.76
N ASN A 338 20.28 -10.95 -25.60
CA ASN A 338 19.70 -11.23 -26.93
C ASN A 338 18.21 -11.65 -26.84
N ALA A 339 17.40 -10.92 -26.08
CA ALA A 339 15.96 -11.07 -26.00
C ALA A 339 15.29 -9.83 -26.60
N PRO A 340 14.22 -9.97 -27.41
CA PRO A 340 13.49 -8.84 -27.98
C PRO A 340 12.60 -8.17 -26.91
N ASP A 341 13.19 -7.69 -25.81
CA ASP A 341 12.45 -7.17 -24.67
C ASP A 341 12.43 -5.65 -24.67
N ALA A 342 11.72 -5.07 -25.64
CA ALA A 342 11.31 -3.67 -25.61
C ALA A 342 10.45 -3.31 -24.38
N TYR A 343 10.08 -4.30 -23.56
CA TYR A 343 9.28 -4.18 -22.35
C TYR A 343 10.08 -4.26 -21.05
N ASN A 344 11.41 -4.42 -21.07
CA ASN A 344 12.19 -4.40 -19.84
C ASN A 344 12.33 -2.96 -19.30
N ALA A 345 11.59 -2.66 -18.24
CA ALA A 345 11.57 -1.35 -17.59
C ALA A 345 12.95 -0.91 -17.08
N GLU A 346 13.78 -1.87 -16.65
CA GLU A 346 15.13 -1.61 -16.16
C GLU A 346 16.04 -1.17 -17.31
N LEU A 347 15.95 -1.83 -18.47
CA LEU A 347 16.70 -1.46 -19.66
C LEU A 347 16.28 -0.08 -20.20
N ALA A 348 14.99 0.22 -20.21
CA ALA A 348 14.47 1.53 -20.62
C ALA A 348 14.98 2.65 -19.69
N MET A 349 15.07 2.37 -18.39
CA MET A 349 15.63 3.28 -17.40
C MET A 349 17.13 3.46 -17.57
N GLU A 350 17.89 2.36 -17.71
CA GLU A 350 19.33 2.38 -17.94
C GLU A 350 19.68 3.21 -19.18
N THR A 351 18.97 2.98 -20.27
CA THR A 351 19.11 3.74 -21.53
C THR A 351 18.80 5.22 -21.30
N GLY A 352 17.76 5.51 -20.51
CA GLY A 352 17.43 6.87 -20.14
C GLY A 352 18.54 7.54 -19.33
N ALA A 353 18.97 6.93 -18.22
CA ALA A 353 19.92 7.48 -17.28
C ALA A 353 21.33 7.58 -17.89
N LEU A 354 21.65 6.73 -18.87
CA LEU A 354 22.87 6.85 -19.68
C LEU A 354 22.97 8.20 -20.41
N ILE A 355 21.84 8.84 -20.73
CA ILE A 355 21.83 10.18 -21.36
C ILE A 355 22.55 11.19 -20.46
N VAL A 356 22.53 11.03 -19.13
CA VAL A 356 23.27 11.89 -18.18
C VAL A 356 24.76 11.97 -18.56
N ARG A 357 25.37 10.83 -18.91
CA ARG A 357 26.78 10.74 -19.30
C ARG A 357 27.01 11.19 -20.75
N GLN A 358 26.07 10.93 -21.64
CA GLN A 358 26.18 11.26 -23.08
C GLN A 358 26.03 12.76 -23.36
N THR A 359 25.31 13.51 -22.52
CA THR A 359 25.10 14.95 -22.67
C THR A 359 25.80 15.72 -21.57
N PRO A 360 27.13 15.92 -21.66
CA PRO A 360 27.93 16.59 -20.61
C PRO A 360 27.40 17.99 -20.25
N ASP A 361 26.90 18.74 -21.23
CA ASP A 361 26.43 20.12 -21.05
C ASP A 361 25.17 20.23 -20.16
N GLN A 362 24.39 19.14 -20.06
CA GLN A 362 23.16 19.07 -19.26
C GLN A 362 23.23 17.94 -18.22
N ALA A 363 24.42 17.42 -17.94
CA ALA A 363 24.62 16.26 -17.08
C ALA A 363 24.10 16.51 -15.65
N CYS A 364 24.39 17.69 -15.08
CA CYS A 364 23.93 18.08 -13.74
C CYS A 364 22.40 18.13 -13.65
N ASP A 365 21.75 18.73 -14.64
CA ASP A 365 20.29 18.88 -14.70
C ASP A 365 19.57 17.54 -14.84
N LEU A 366 20.10 16.66 -15.69
CA LEU A 366 19.56 15.33 -15.89
C LEU A 366 19.79 14.44 -14.66
N LEU A 367 20.97 14.53 -14.05
CA LEU A 367 21.27 13.82 -12.80
C LEU A 367 20.29 14.25 -11.70
N PHE A 368 20.04 15.55 -11.56
CA PHE A 368 19.05 16.06 -10.61
C PHE A 368 17.66 15.48 -10.87
N TYR A 369 17.23 15.39 -12.14
CA TYR A 369 15.97 14.73 -12.51
C TYR A 369 15.92 13.26 -12.07
N TYR A 370 16.97 12.48 -12.35
CA TYR A 370 16.98 11.05 -12.03
C TYR A 370 17.09 10.77 -10.54
N LEU A 371 17.79 11.62 -9.79
CA LEU A 371 17.82 11.52 -8.33
C LEU A 371 16.48 11.90 -7.70
N PHE A 372 15.72 12.79 -8.34
CA PHE A 372 14.39 13.20 -7.90
C PHE A 372 13.31 12.15 -8.19
N ASP A 373 13.27 11.60 -9.41
CA ASP A 373 12.27 10.62 -9.82
C ASP A 373 12.62 9.22 -9.29
N ASP A 374 11.86 8.72 -8.31
CA ASP A 374 11.87 7.29 -8.01
C ASP A 374 11.11 6.53 -9.09
N TRP A 375 11.83 6.22 -10.17
CA TRP A 375 11.26 5.57 -11.34
C TRP A 375 10.55 4.27 -11.01
N TYR A 376 11.04 3.46 -10.07
CA TYR A 376 10.41 2.18 -9.74
C TYR A 376 9.00 2.38 -9.17
N SER A 377 8.84 3.36 -8.29
CA SER A 377 7.55 3.73 -7.72
C SER A 377 6.62 4.34 -8.77
N THR A 378 7.12 5.28 -9.59
CA THR A 378 6.30 5.89 -10.65
C THR A 378 5.95 4.89 -11.75
N TRP A 379 6.87 4.01 -12.14
CA TRP A 379 6.66 3.00 -13.18
C TRP A 379 5.68 1.92 -12.79
N GLY A 380 5.83 1.34 -11.59
CA GLY A 380 4.92 0.30 -11.08
C GLY A 380 3.47 0.78 -11.06
N LEU A 381 3.23 2.04 -10.69
CA LEU A 381 1.89 2.63 -10.78
C LEU A 381 1.38 2.76 -12.23
N THR A 382 2.25 3.12 -13.17
CA THR A 382 1.85 3.40 -14.56
C THR A 382 1.65 2.16 -15.43
N VAL A 383 2.43 1.10 -15.20
CA VAL A 383 2.47 -0.06 -16.09
C VAL A 383 1.65 -1.22 -15.55
N ASP A 384 1.72 -1.50 -14.25
CA ASP A 384 0.94 -2.60 -13.69
C ASP A 384 -0.55 -2.23 -13.58
N ARG A 385 -0.91 -0.93 -13.66
CA ARG A 385 -2.28 -0.37 -13.52
C ARG A 385 -3.09 -0.96 -12.36
N ALA A 386 -2.41 -1.57 -11.41
CA ALA A 386 -3.00 -2.29 -10.32
C ALA A 386 -2.25 -1.82 -9.08
N HIS A 387 -2.79 -0.77 -8.46
CA HIS A 387 -2.36 -0.41 -7.13
C HIS A 387 -2.42 -1.68 -6.25
N PRO A 388 -1.46 -1.95 -5.36
CA PRO A 388 -1.47 -3.17 -4.52
C PRO A 388 -2.81 -3.41 -3.79
N TYR A 389 -3.51 -2.32 -3.48
CA TYR A 389 -4.84 -2.36 -2.87
C TYR A 389 -5.95 -2.87 -3.82
N THR A 390 -5.83 -2.73 -5.14
CA THR A 390 -6.82 -3.23 -6.12
C THR A 390 -6.99 -4.75 -6.01
N LYS A 391 -5.89 -5.50 -5.86
CA LYS A 391 -5.94 -6.95 -5.63
C LYS A 391 -6.67 -7.26 -4.32
N LYS A 392 -6.39 -6.52 -3.25
CA LYS A 392 -7.06 -6.68 -1.96
C LYS A 392 -8.57 -6.36 -2.03
N LEU A 393 -8.94 -5.29 -2.72
CA LEU A 393 -10.34 -4.88 -2.92
C LEU A 393 -11.12 -5.93 -3.73
N SER A 394 -10.52 -6.47 -4.79
CA SER A 394 -11.17 -7.52 -5.60
C SER A 394 -11.38 -8.82 -4.82
N MET A 395 -10.45 -9.20 -3.93
CA MET A 395 -10.64 -10.31 -3.00
C MET A 395 -11.80 -10.03 -2.03
N MET A 396 -11.80 -8.88 -1.35
CA MET A 396 -12.87 -8.49 -0.40
C MET A 396 -14.25 -8.42 -1.06
N LYS A 397 -14.33 -8.00 -2.32
CA LYS A 397 -15.59 -7.93 -3.08
C LYS A 397 -16.27 -9.30 -3.22
N ASN A 398 -15.47 -10.35 -3.35
CA ASN A 398 -15.93 -11.73 -3.56
C ASN A 398 -16.17 -12.48 -2.25
N GLU A 399 -15.66 -11.97 -1.12
CA GLU A 399 -15.85 -12.56 0.19
C GLU A 399 -17.24 -12.25 0.78
N ASN A 400 -17.66 -13.08 1.73
CA ASN A 400 -18.89 -12.82 2.47
C ASN A 400 -18.73 -11.57 3.34
N PRO A 401 -19.66 -10.61 3.29
CA PRO A 401 -19.51 -9.34 3.99
C PRO A 401 -19.51 -9.54 5.50
N GLN A 402 -18.44 -9.10 6.15
CA GLN A 402 -18.27 -9.08 7.60
C GLN A 402 -18.04 -7.66 8.10
N LEU A 403 -18.26 -7.42 9.40
CA LEU A 403 -18.10 -6.07 9.98
C LEU A 403 -16.65 -5.59 9.89
N TYR A 404 -15.66 -6.48 10.05
CA TYR A 404 -14.25 -6.10 9.99
C TYR A 404 -13.80 -5.65 8.59
N HIS A 405 -14.49 -6.08 7.52
CA HIS A 405 -14.23 -5.58 6.16
C HIS A 405 -14.43 -4.06 6.08
N ILE A 406 -15.36 -3.51 6.86
CA ILE A 406 -15.65 -2.07 6.86
C ILE A 406 -14.47 -1.30 7.47
N ASP A 407 -13.93 -1.78 8.58
CA ASP A 407 -12.76 -1.18 9.22
C ASP A 407 -11.54 -1.25 8.29
N GLU A 408 -11.29 -2.41 7.67
CA GLU A 408 -10.20 -2.58 6.71
C GLU A 408 -10.34 -1.68 5.47
N LEU A 409 -11.56 -1.54 4.94
CA LEU A 409 -11.83 -0.66 3.81
C LEU A 409 -11.64 0.81 4.17
N HIS A 410 -12.05 1.22 5.37
CA HIS A 410 -11.80 2.58 5.87
C HIS A 410 -10.31 2.87 6.02
N ASP A 411 -9.53 1.90 6.49
CA ASP A 411 -8.07 2.01 6.56
C ASP A 411 -7.47 2.15 5.16
N ILE A 412 -7.91 1.34 4.19
CA ILE A 412 -7.45 1.44 2.79
C ILE A 412 -7.75 2.84 2.23
N VAL A 413 -8.97 3.35 2.41
CA VAL A 413 -9.37 4.69 1.94
C VAL A 413 -8.49 5.78 2.57
N ARG A 414 -8.24 5.71 3.88
CA ARG A 414 -7.38 6.68 4.59
C ARG A 414 -5.94 6.65 4.06
N ARG A 415 -5.39 5.46 3.83
CA ARG A 415 -4.04 5.29 3.28
C ARG A 415 -3.94 5.81 1.86
N LEU A 416 -4.92 5.52 1.00
CA LEU A 416 -5.01 6.06 -0.36
C LEU A 416 -5.09 7.59 -0.36
N ALA A 417 -5.86 8.18 0.54
CA ALA A 417 -5.96 9.63 0.68
C ALA A 417 -4.62 10.26 1.11
N SER A 418 -3.89 9.63 2.03
CA SER A 418 -2.53 10.07 2.41
C SER A 418 -1.55 9.96 1.24
N LEU A 419 -1.56 8.85 0.50
CA LEU A 419 -0.71 8.65 -0.67
C LEU A 419 -1.01 9.68 -1.78
N LYS A 420 -2.30 9.95 -2.04
CA LYS A 420 -2.76 10.98 -2.97
C LYS A 420 -2.18 12.36 -2.64
N ARG A 421 -2.18 12.75 -1.35
CA ARG A 421 -1.60 14.03 -0.92
C ARG A 421 -0.09 14.11 -1.16
N VAL A 422 0.64 13.00 -1.05
CA VAL A 422 2.07 12.96 -1.36
C VAL A 422 2.31 13.22 -2.85
N TYR A 423 1.60 12.52 -3.73
CA TYR A 423 1.73 12.74 -5.18
C TYR A 423 1.26 14.14 -5.62
N GLN A 424 0.24 14.70 -4.97
CA GLN A 424 -0.15 16.10 -5.18
C GLN A 424 0.96 17.08 -4.75
N SER A 425 1.71 16.77 -3.68
CA SER A 425 2.88 17.55 -3.29
C SER A 425 3.99 17.46 -4.35
N TYR A 426 4.23 16.28 -4.94
CA TYR A 426 5.16 16.16 -6.07
C TYR A 426 4.72 16.94 -7.30
N GLU A 427 3.43 16.92 -7.64
CA GLU A 427 2.88 17.73 -8.73
C GLU A 427 3.12 19.24 -8.50
N LEU A 428 2.93 19.71 -7.25
CA LEU A 428 3.19 21.10 -6.88
C LEU A 428 4.68 21.45 -7.01
N VAL A 429 5.57 20.58 -6.52
CA VAL A 429 7.03 20.75 -6.66
C VAL A 429 7.42 20.83 -8.13
N LEU A 430 6.94 19.91 -8.95
CA LEU A 430 7.22 19.90 -10.40
C LEU A 430 6.68 21.14 -11.09
N THR A 431 5.50 21.61 -10.70
CA THR A 431 4.92 22.84 -11.24
C THR A 431 5.79 24.04 -10.91
N ARG A 432 6.24 24.17 -9.65
CA ARG A 432 7.18 25.23 -9.23
C ARG A 432 8.49 25.15 -10.00
N LEU A 433 9.12 23.97 -10.10
CA LEU A 433 10.37 23.80 -10.85
C LEU A 433 10.23 24.21 -12.33
N LEU A 434 9.09 23.90 -12.96
CA LEU A 434 8.81 24.28 -14.35
C LEU A 434 8.47 25.77 -14.52
N GLU A 435 7.78 26.39 -13.56
CA GLU A 435 7.39 27.80 -13.58
C GLU A 435 8.58 28.72 -13.28
N GLU A 436 9.35 28.40 -12.24
CA GLU A 436 10.54 29.18 -11.85
C GLU A 436 11.58 29.21 -12.97
N ASN A 437 11.70 28.10 -13.73
CA ASN A 437 12.58 28.08 -14.91
C ASN A 437 12.11 29.03 -16.03
N LYS A 438 10.81 29.32 -16.13
CA LYS A 438 10.28 30.31 -17.08
C LYS A 438 10.56 31.74 -16.63
N HIS A 439 10.47 32.01 -15.33
CA HIS A 439 10.52 33.36 -14.75
C HIS A 439 11.90 33.86 -14.33
N LEU A 440 12.99 33.17 -14.69
CA LEU A 440 14.37 33.63 -14.49
C LEU A 440 14.96 34.32 -15.75
N PRO A 441 14.71 35.61 -16.03
CA PRO A 441 15.19 36.28 -17.25
C PRO A 441 16.67 36.70 -17.24
N SER A 442 17.35 36.71 -16.08
CA SER A 442 18.71 37.31 -15.97
C SER A 442 19.88 36.31 -15.98
N ALA A 443 19.64 35.00 -16.12
CA ALA A 443 20.74 34.02 -16.08
C ALA A 443 20.47 32.74 -16.92
N PRO A 444 20.86 32.72 -18.22
CA PRO A 444 20.61 31.60 -19.13
C PRO A 444 21.38 30.31 -18.78
N GLU A 445 22.55 30.41 -18.15
CA GLU A 445 23.37 29.26 -17.72
C GLU A 445 22.80 28.54 -16.47
N LYS A 446 21.75 29.08 -15.86
CA LYS A 446 21.18 28.64 -14.58
C LYS A 446 19.84 27.92 -14.70
N LYS A 447 19.28 27.89 -15.91
CA LYS A 447 18.03 27.20 -16.24
C LYS A 447 18.30 25.72 -16.40
N PHE A 448 17.40 24.86 -15.90
CA PHE A 448 17.48 23.44 -16.27
C PHE A 448 17.45 23.33 -17.80
N GLY A 449 18.37 22.54 -18.34
CA GLY A 449 18.46 22.28 -19.76
C GLY A 449 17.14 21.76 -20.35
N PRO A 450 16.90 21.99 -21.64
CA PRO A 450 15.66 21.58 -22.31
C PRO A 450 15.36 20.08 -22.17
N LEU A 451 16.39 19.22 -22.11
CA LEU A 451 16.18 17.78 -21.92
C LEU A 451 15.64 17.46 -20.53
N ALA A 452 16.19 18.08 -19.48
CA ALA A 452 15.68 17.90 -18.12
C ALA A 452 14.27 18.47 -17.98
N LEU A 453 14.01 19.66 -18.55
CA LEU A 453 12.68 20.28 -18.56
C LEU A 453 11.60 19.41 -19.21
N THR A 454 11.88 18.85 -20.38
CA THR A 454 10.93 17.96 -21.06
C THR A 454 10.66 16.70 -20.25
N ARG A 455 11.67 16.17 -19.52
CA ARG A 455 11.50 15.04 -18.60
C ARG A 455 10.67 15.41 -17.38
N PHE A 456 10.91 16.56 -16.75
CA PHE A 456 10.07 17.05 -15.65
C PHE A 456 8.62 17.25 -16.08
N ALA A 457 8.38 17.81 -17.27
CA ALA A 457 7.04 17.97 -17.81
C ALA A 457 6.34 16.62 -18.05
N ARG A 458 7.06 15.63 -18.58
CA ARG A 458 6.55 14.26 -18.74
C ARG A 458 6.26 13.59 -17.40
N LEU A 459 7.15 13.75 -16.41
CA LEU A 459 6.95 13.21 -15.07
C LEU A 459 5.71 13.83 -14.40
N LYS A 460 5.54 15.15 -14.51
CA LYS A 460 4.32 15.82 -14.05
C LYS A 460 3.08 15.19 -14.68
N HIS A 461 3.06 15.03 -16.00
CA HIS A 461 1.94 14.39 -16.68
C HIS A 461 1.68 12.95 -16.19
N ARG A 462 2.72 12.14 -16.00
CA ARG A 462 2.59 10.78 -15.44
C ARG A 462 2.01 10.79 -14.03
N ILE A 463 2.49 11.66 -13.16
CA ILE A 463 1.99 11.75 -11.78
C ILE A 463 0.52 12.20 -11.76
N THR A 464 0.18 13.27 -12.49
CA THR A 464 -1.17 13.84 -12.50
C THR A 464 -2.20 12.86 -13.08
N TYR A 465 -1.93 12.30 -14.25
CA TYR A 465 -2.95 11.51 -14.97
C TYR A 465 -2.92 10.03 -14.65
N LEU A 466 -1.75 9.47 -14.37
CA LEU A 466 -1.62 8.03 -14.11
C LEU A 466 -1.63 7.77 -12.61
N ALA A 467 -0.67 8.30 -11.84
CA ALA A 467 -0.59 7.99 -10.41
C ALA A 467 -1.81 8.52 -9.61
N ILE A 468 -2.09 9.83 -9.69
CA ILE A 468 -3.22 10.44 -8.96
C ILE A 468 -4.57 9.96 -9.51
N GLY A 469 -4.66 9.73 -10.82
CA GLY A 469 -5.84 9.15 -11.49
C GLY A 469 -6.19 7.77 -10.91
N GLU A 470 -5.25 6.82 -10.99
CA GLU A 470 -5.42 5.46 -10.48
C GLU A 470 -5.73 5.43 -8.97
N ILE A 471 -4.99 6.19 -8.15
CA ILE A 471 -5.27 6.28 -6.70
C ILE A 471 -6.70 6.76 -6.45
N THR A 472 -7.19 7.72 -7.24
CA THR A 472 -8.55 8.25 -7.11
C THR A 472 -9.61 7.25 -7.54
N GLU A 473 -9.35 6.41 -8.55
CA GLU A 473 -10.27 5.35 -8.95
C GLU A 473 -10.35 4.26 -7.89
N VAL A 474 -9.22 3.81 -7.35
CA VAL A 474 -9.18 2.83 -6.26
C VAL A 474 -9.84 3.37 -4.98
N GLU A 475 -9.66 4.66 -4.68
CA GLU A 475 -10.34 5.33 -3.56
C GLU A 475 -11.88 5.27 -3.73
N LYS A 476 -12.38 5.56 -4.94
CA LYS A 476 -13.81 5.49 -5.27
C LYS A 476 -14.33 4.06 -5.21
N GLU A 477 -13.58 3.08 -5.73
CA GLU A 477 -13.96 1.67 -5.67
C GLU A 477 -14.08 1.20 -4.21
N ALA A 478 -13.11 1.54 -3.36
CA ALA A 478 -13.14 1.20 -1.93
C ALA A 478 -14.36 1.83 -1.23
N GLN A 479 -14.68 3.10 -1.49
CA GLN A 479 -15.89 3.75 -0.95
C GLN A 479 -17.19 3.10 -1.45
N GLY A 480 -17.22 2.70 -2.72
CA GLY A 480 -18.33 1.93 -3.29
C GLY A 480 -18.50 0.57 -2.60
N LEU A 481 -17.39 -0.11 -2.31
CA LEU A 481 -17.39 -1.41 -1.65
C LEU A 481 -17.84 -1.32 -0.18
N ILE A 482 -17.49 -0.23 0.53
CA ILE A 482 -18.04 0.06 1.87
C ILE A 482 -19.57 0.11 1.81
N SER A 483 -20.11 0.88 0.87
CA SER A 483 -21.56 1.03 0.68
C SER A 483 -22.24 -0.30 0.33
N LEU A 484 -21.63 -1.09 -0.57
CA LEU A 484 -22.12 -2.41 -0.93
C LEU A 484 -22.10 -3.39 0.26
N THR A 485 -21.05 -3.34 1.08
CA THR A 485 -20.90 -4.18 2.27
C THR A 485 -21.96 -3.86 3.30
N PHE A 486 -22.19 -2.56 3.60
CA PHE A 486 -23.30 -2.12 4.46
C PHE A 486 -24.66 -2.60 3.94
N ASN A 487 -24.92 -2.45 2.64
CA ASN A 487 -26.19 -2.88 2.04
C ASN A 487 -26.40 -4.40 2.17
N ARG A 488 -25.37 -5.21 1.91
CA ARG A 488 -25.46 -6.67 2.07
C ARG A 488 -25.64 -7.08 3.54
N LEU A 489 -24.99 -6.39 4.49
CA LEU A 489 -25.17 -6.64 5.93
C LEU A 489 -26.60 -6.31 6.37
N ASN A 490 -27.12 -5.16 5.97
CA ASN A 490 -28.49 -4.76 6.27
C ASN A 490 -29.50 -5.78 5.71
N PHE A 491 -29.30 -6.23 4.46
CA PHE A 491 -30.15 -7.25 3.86
C PHE A 491 -30.11 -8.58 4.64
N ARG A 492 -28.93 -9.00 5.10
CA ARG A 492 -28.77 -10.21 5.92
C ARG A 492 -29.48 -10.08 7.27
N GLU A 493 -29.39 -8.92 7.91
CA GLU A 493 -30.10 -8.64 9.17
C GLU A 493 -31.61 -8.70 8.99
N VAL A 494 -32.14 -8.06 7.94
CA VAL A 494 -33.57 -8.11 7.61
C VAL A 494 -34.04 -9.54 7.36
N GLN A 495 -33.27 -10.33 6.59
CA GLN A 495 -33.59 -11.74 6.36
C GLN A 495 -33.53 -12.58 7.63
N ALA A 496 -32.58 -12.32 8.54
CA ALA A 496 -32.48 -13.02 9.81
C ALA A 496 -33.69 -12.71 10.71
N VAL A 497 -34.12 -11.44 10.74
CA VAL A 497 -35.33 -11.01 11.46
C VAL A 497 -36.59 -11.64 10.87
N GLU A 498 -36.70 -11.73 9.55
CA GLU A 498 -37.82 -12.42 8.90
C GLU A 498 -37.87 -13.91 9.28
N LYS A 499 -36.72 -14.59 9.25
CA LYS A 499 -36.62 -16.00 9.68
C LYS A 499 -36.97 -16.17 11.16
N LEU A 500 -36.51 -15.26 12.03
CA LEU A 500 -36.83 -15.28 13.46
C LEU A 500 -38.34 -15.07 13.70
N SER A 501 -38.96 -14.16 12.96
CA SER A 501 -40.40 -13.92 12.99
C SER A 501 -41.18 -15.16 12.55
N LEU A 502 -40.76 -15.81 11.46
CA LEU A 502 -41.37 -17.06 10.99
C LEU A 502 -41.25 -18.17 12.04
N LEU A 503 -40.09 -18.33 12.68
CA LEU A 503 -39.90 -19.30 13.77
C LEU A 503 -40.75 -18.99 15.01
N SER A 504 -40.92 -17.71 15.34
CA SER A 504 -41.78 -17.28 16.44
C SER A 504 -43.24 -17.61 16.12
N ILE A 505 -43.68 -17.36 14.89
CA ILE A 505 -45.02 -17.72 14.43
C ILE A 505 -45.22 -19.24 14.45
N THR A 506 -44.24 -20.05 14.06
CA THR A 506 -44.35 -21.52 14.13
C THR A 506 -44.40 -22.02 15.58
N LEU A 507 -43.64 -21.41 16.48
CA LEU A 507 -43.69 -21.73 17.92
C LEU A 507 -45.05 -21.38 18.52
N VAL A 508 -45.62 -20.22 18.19
CA VAL A 508 -46.98 -19.86 18.60
C VAL A 508 -48.01 -20.88 18.11
N LYS A 509 -47.91 -21.30 16.84
CA LYS A 509 -48.79 -22.37 16.30
C LYS A 509 -48.64 -23.68 17.09
N PHE A 510 -47.43 -24.05 17.49
CA PHE A 510 -47.19 -25.23 18.33
C PHE A 510 -47.85 -25.06 19.70
N THR A 511 -47.67 -23.91 20.38
CA THR A 511 -48.30 -23.66 21.69
C THR A 511 -49.83 -23.74 21.66
N ILE A 512 -50.47 -23.26 20.59
CA ILE A 512 -51.92 -23.33 20.40
C ILE A 512 -52.42 -24.80 20.35
N VAL A 513 -51.61 -25.71 19.79
CA VAL A 513 -51.95 -27.15 19.75
C VAL A 513 -51.75 -27.81 21.12
N PHE A 514 -50.70 -27.42 21.87
CA PHE A 514 -50.34 -28.05 23.14
C PHE A 514 -51.21 -27.64 24.32
N LEU A 515 -51.76 -26.42 24.32
CA LEU A 515 -52.58 -25.92 25.44
C LEU A 515 -53.82 -26.80 25.72
N PRO A 516 -54.66 -27.15 24.74
CA PRO A 516 -55.82 -28.02 24.99
C PRO A 516 -55.44 -29.48 25.19
N LEU A 517 -54.33 -29.96 24.61
CA LEU A 517 -53.79 -31.29 24.91
C LEU A 517 -53.35 -31.40 26.37
N SER A 518 -52.72 -30.35 26.90
CA SER A 518 -52.33 -30.25 28.31
C SER A 518 -53.54 -30.22 29.22
N LEU A 519 -54.61 -29.51 28.84
CA LEU A 519 -55.88 -29.48 29.59
C LEU A 519 -56.57 -30.84 29.62
N ILE A 520 -56.58 -31.57 28.50
CA ILE A 520 -57.11 -32.94 28.46
C ILE A 520 -56.28 -33.88 29.33
N THR A 521 -54.95 -33.76 29.26
CA THR A 521 -54.03 -34.53 30.10
C THR A 521 -54.28 -34.26 31.59
N ALA A 522 -54.47 -32.98 31.96
CA ALA A 522 -54.81 -32.60 33.33
C ALA A 522 -56.19 -33.12 33.76
N TYR A 523 -57.20 -33.06 32.89
CA TYR A 523 -58.56 -33.56 33.17
C TYR A 523 -58.56 -35.07 33.48
N PHE A 524 -57.87 -35.86 32.66
CA PHE A 524 -57.77 -37.31 32.88
C PHE A 524 -56.79 -37.71 33.99
N SER A 525 -55.98 -36.77 34.49
CA SER A 525 -55.09 -36.96 35.64
C SER A 525 -55.76 -36.61 36.98
N MET A 526 -56.97 -36.06 36.98
CA MET A 526 -57.66 -35.63 38.19
C MET A 526 -58.46 -36.80 38.78
N ASP A 527 -58.09 -37.26 39.97
CA ASP A 527 -58.82 -38.29 40.71
C ASP A 527 -60.02 -37.67 41.43
N VAL A 528 -61.17 -37.65 40.75
CA VAL A 528 -62.44 -37.17 41.31
C VAL A 528 -63.28 -38.36 41.79
N GLU A 529 -63.75 -38.30 43.03
CA GLU A 529 -64.66 -39.29 43.60
C GLU A 529 -65.96 -39.37 42.77
N GLY A 530 -66.24 -40.55 42.21
CA GLY A 530 -67.40 -40.83 41.35
C GLY A 530 -67.09 -41.14 39.88
N ILE A 531 -65.85 -40.92 39.45
CA ILE A 531 -65.41 -41.11 38.05
C ILE A 531 -64.27 -42.15 37.94
N THR A 532 -63.61 -42.47 39.04
CA THR A 532 -62.53 -43.46 39.12
C THR A 532 -63.01 -44.87 38.72
N GLY A 533 -62.49 -45.37 37.59
CA GLY A 533 -62.76 -46.72 37.06
C GLY A 533 -63.62 -46.81 35.78
N LYS A 534 -64.19 -45.71 35.27
CA LYS A 534 -65.03 -45.74 34.05
C LYS A 534 -64.27 -45.50 32.73
N TYR A 535 -63.09 -44.89 32.78
CA TYR A 535 -62.32 -44.54 31.58
C TYR A 535 -61.13 -45.50 31.35
N LYS A 536 -61.12 -46.14 30.18
CA LYS A 536 -59.99 -46.92 29.64
C LYS A 536 -59.04 -46.05 28.83
N ALA A 537 -57.80 -46.53 28.60
CA ALA A 537 -56.78 -45.87 27.79
C ALA A 537 -57.28 -45.42 26.39
N VAL A 538 -58.24 -46.14 25.82
CA VAL A 538 -58.86 -45.82 24.53
C VAL A 538 -59.57 -44.45 24.54
N HIS A 539 -60.23 -44.07 25.65
CA HIS A 539 -60.94 -42.79 25.75
C HIS A 539 -59.99 -41.59 25.86
N PHE A 540 -58.84 -41.77 26.54
CA PHE A 540 -57.79 -40.75 26.63
C PHE A 540 -57.17 -40.45 25.25
N TRP A 541 -56.76 -41.50 24.53
CA TRP A 541 -56.18 -41.34 23.19
C TRP A 541 -57.21 -40.82 22.17
N GLY A 542 -58.48 -41.22 22.30
CA GLY A 542 -59.58 -40.69 21.49
C GLY A 542 -59.83 -39.19 21.71
N ALA A 543 -59.96 -38.74 22.96
CA ALA A 543 -60.18 -37.34 23.29
C ALA A 543 -58.98 -36.45 22.90
N SER A 544 -57.76 -36.93 23.13
CA SER A 544 -56.53 -36.25 22.71
C SER A 544 -56.46 -36.11 21.19
N GLY A 545 -56.79 -37.16 20.44
CA GLY A 545 -56.82 -37.14 18.97
C GLY A 545 -57.84 -36.15 18.40
N VAL A 546 -59.06 -36.11 18.96
CA VAL A 546 -60.11 -35.16 18.55
C VAL A 546 -59.69 -33.71 18.83
N SER A 547 -59.04 -33.45 19.96
CA SER A 547 -58.57 -32.11 20.33
C SER A 547 -57.46 -31.60 19.42
N VAL A 548 -56.47 -32.45 19.11
CA VAL A 548 -55.43 -32.12 18.12
C VAL A 548 -56.06 -31.89 16.74
N PHE A 549 -57.03 -32.71 16.33
CA PHE A 549 -57.71 -32.53 15.05
C PHE A 549 -58.48 -31.20 14.97
N LEU A 550 -59.25 -30.84 15.99
CA LEU A 550 -59.99 -29.57 16.07
C LEU A 550 -59.05 -28.36 16.08
N THR A 551 -57.95 -28.41 16.83
CA THR A 551 -56.95 -27.32 16.87
C THR A 551 -56.22 -27.16 15.54
N VAL A 552 -55.90 -28.25 14.85
CA VAL A 552 -55.30 -28.20 13.51
C VAL A 552 -56.26 -27.60 12.49
N ILE A 553 -57.54 -27.99 12.50
CA ILE A 553 -58.57 -27.37 11.64
C ILE A 553 -58.70 -25.87 11.94
N PHE A 554 -58.75 -25.50 13.21
CA PHE A 554 -58.81 -24.10 13.63
C PHE A 554 -57.63 -23.28 13.11
N LEU A 555 -56.40 -23.81 13.23
CA LEU A 555 -55.20 -23.17 12.68
C LEU A 555 -55.23 -23.04 11.14
N LEU A 556 -55.77 -24.04 10.43
CA LEU A 556 -55.93 -23.99 8.97
C LEU A 556 -56.97 -22.94 8.54
N CYS A 557 -58.09 -22.83 9.27
CA CYS A 557 -59.12 -21.83 9.04
C CYS A 557 -58.57 -20.41 9.26
N ILE A 558 -57.88 -20.16 10.37
CA ILE A 558 -57.22 -18.87 10.65
C ILE A 558 -56.17 -18.56 9.59
N GLY A 559 -55.37 -19.56 9.17
CA GLY A 559 -54.38 -19.39 8.11
C GLY A 559 -54.98 -18.94 6.79
N LYS A 560 -56.12 -19.53 6.36
CA LYS A 560 -56.84 -19.13 5.14
C LYS A 560 -57.43 -17.72 5.27
N LEU A 561 -58.07 -17.40 6.40
CA LEU A 561 -58.63 -16.08 6.68
C LEU A 561 -57.57 -14.97 6.62
N ASN A 562 -56.40 -15.18 7.24
CA ASN A 562 -55.30 -14.23 7.19
C ASN A 562 -54.79 -14.02 5.75
N LYS A 563 -54.67 -15.08 4.95
CA LYS A 563 -54.21 -14.96 3.55
C LYS A 563 -55.18 -14.13 2.69
N ILE A 564 -56.49 -14.27 2.90
CA ILE A 564 -57.54 -13.50 2.20
C ILE A 564 -57.51 -12.03 2.64
N MET A 565 -57.36 -11.75 3.95
CA MET A 565 -57.22 -10.39 4.51
C MET A 565 -55.95 -9.67 4.03
N LEU A 566 -54.81 -10.36 3.91
CA LEU A 566 -53.56 -9.77 3.42
C LEU A 566 -53.60 -9.55 1.90
N GLY A 567 -54.19 -10.46 1.13
CA GLY A 567 -54.36 -10.32 -0.32
C GLY A 567 -55.26 -9.13 -0.70
N THR A 568 -56.34 -8.89 0.06
CA THR A 568 -57.22 -7.74 -0.13
C THR A 568 -56.56 -6.41 0.23
N LYS A 569 -55.64 -6.37 1.20
CA LYS A 569 -54.86 -5.17 1.55
C LYS A 569 -53.83 -4.80 0.48
N LYS A 570 -53.07 -5.75 -0.06
CA LYS A 570 -52.13 -5.51 -1.18
C LYS A 570 -52.85 -4.95 -2.41
N ALA A 571 -53.98 -5.56 -2.79
CA ALA A 571 -54.80 -5.11 -3.92
C ALA A 571 -55.37 -3.68 -3.73
N ARG A 572 -55.66 -3.26 -2.49
CA ARG A 572 -56.07 -1.88 -2.18
C ARG A 572 -54.92 -0.89 -2.25
N GLN A 573 -53.72 -1.28 -1.84
CA GLN A 573 -52.54 -0.42 -1.83
C GLN A 573 -52.00 -0.18 -3.25
N GLU A 574 -52.01 -1.21 -4.10
CA GLU A 574 -51.71 -1.10 -5.54
C GLU A 574 -52.76 -0.25 -6.30
N ARG A 575 -54.03 -0.25 -5.87
CA ARG A 575 -55.05 0.64 -6.43
C ARG A 575 -54.85 2.11 -6.05
N LYS A 576 -54.36 2.41 -4.84
CA LYS A 576 -54.02 3.78 -4.42
C LYS A 576 -52.81 4.32 -5.17
N LEU A 577 -51.75 3.52 -5.33
CA LEU A 577 -50.54 3.86 -6.09
C LEU A 577 -50.76 4.01 -7.62
N ARG A 578 -51.95 3.66 -8.13
CA ARG A 578 -52.36 3.90 -9.53
C ARG A 578 -53.32 5.08 -9.68
N MET A 579 -53.78 5.66 -8.57
CA MET A 579 -54.70 6.81 -8.55
C MET A 579 -54.01 8.12 -8.13
N ASP A 580 -52.82 8.03 -7.55
CA ASP A 580 -51.82 9.10 -7.45
C ASP A 580 -50.78 8.93 -8.57
#